data_AF-A0A7W0D6S8-F1
#
_entry.id   AF-A0A7W0D6S8-F1
#
_cell.length_a   1.000
_cell.length_b   1.000
_cell.length_c   1.000
_cell.angle_alpha   90.00
_cell.angle_beta   90.00
_cell.angle_gamma   90.00
#
_symmetry.space_group_name_H-M   'P 1'
#
loop_
_entity.id
_entity.type
_entity.pdbx_description
1 polymer ?
#
loop_
_entity_poly.entity_id
_entity_poly.type
_entity_poly.pdbx_seq_one_letter_code
_entity_poly.pdbx_strand_id
1 'polypeptide(L)'
;MKKLNCLVLGFVVVLFIVGWFSYQKFTDDTYKAMSIIPEQHKDIPLYKGLKPTNRNYVIRGNHWKEVYNFYLQQLPRLNWKIAYESSTLNDNDTQNDWAGGFISRWRKEGFDGELSIWANYNQLEDQTEVVFDRNQNPPR
;
A
#
# COMPACT_ATOMS: atom_id res chain seq x y z
N MET A 1 -49.94 6.34 12.31
CA MET A 1 -48.85 5.35 12.14
C MET A 1 -47.98 5.58 10.88
N LYS A 2 -48.49 6.02 9.72
CA LYS A 2 -47.66 6.28 8.51
C LYS A 2 -46.59 7.38 8.64
N LYS A 3 -46.86 8.45 9.39
CA LYS A 3 -45.92 9.60 9.54
C LYS A 3 -44.68 9.27 10.38
N LEU A 4 -44.82 8.42 11.41
CA LEU A 4 -43.71 8.00 12.27
C LEU A 4 -42.71 7.12 11.49
N ASN A 5 -43.22 6.23 10.64
CA ASN A 5 -42.37 5.38 9.79
C ASN A 5 -41.63 6.20 8.72
N CYS A 6 -42.22 7.27 8.17
CA CYS A 6 -41.52 8.19 7.24
C CYS A 6 -40.39 8.97 7.93
N LEU A 7 -40.62 9.45 9.15
CA LEU A 7 -39.59 10.17 9.92
C LEU A 7 -38.41 9.25 10.30
N VAL A 8 -38.71 8.02 10.71
CA VAL A 8 -37.68 7.00 11.02
C VAL A 8 -36.88 6.63 9.77
N LEU A 9 -37.55 6.43 8.62
CA LEU A 9 -36.87 6.11 7.36
C LEU A 9 -35.97 7.26 6.91
N GLY A 10 -36.43 8.52 7.03
CA GLY A 10 -35.65 9.71 6.72
C GLY A 10 -34.40 9.82 7.61
N PHE A 11 -34.52 9.53 8.91
CA PHE A 11 -33.40 9.53 9.83
C PHE A 11 -32.35 8.46 9.50
N VAL A 12 -32.79 7.25 9.13
CA VAL A 12 -31.90 6.16 8.69
C VAL A 12 -31.12 6.56 7.44
N VAL A 13 -31.77 7.17 6.44
CA VAL A 13 -31.10 7.64 5.22
C VAL A 13 -30.05 8.73 5.55
N VAL A 14 -30.36 9.66 6.44
CA VAL A 14 -29.39 10.68 6.89
C VAL A 14 -28.19 10.03 7.58
N LEU A 15 -28.39 9.02 8.43
CA LEU A 15 -27.29 8.28 9.05
C LEU A 15 -26.40 7.58 8.01
N PHE A 16 -27.00 6.98 6.97
CA PHE A 16 -26.23 6.39 5.87
C PHE A 16 -25.42 7.42 5.10
N ILE A 17 -25.99 8.60 4.80
CA ILE A 17 -25.28 9.67 4.09
C ILE A 17 -24.14 10.21 4.94
N VAL A 18 -24.39 10.54 6.21
CA VAL A 18 -23.35 11.05 7.12
C VAL A 18 -22.26 10.00 7.33
N GLY A 19 -22.64 8.74 7.56
CA GLY A 19 -21.70 7.62 7.69
C GLY A 19 -20.84 7.45 6.44
N TRP A 20 -21.44 7.56 5.25
CA TRP A 20 -20.73 7.49 3.98
C TRP A 20 -19.73 8.65 3.79
N PHE A 21 -20.15 9.89 4.05
CA PHE A 21 -19.28 11.07 3.98
C PHE A 21 -18.14 11.02 5.00
N SER A 22 -18.42 10.62 6.23
CA SER A 22 -17.40 10.44 7.26
C SER A 22 -16.41 9.35 6.86
N TYR A 23 -16.88 8.22 6.34
CA TYR A 23 -16.02 7.13 5.86
C TYR A 23 -15.08 7.60 4.74
N GLN A 24 -15.62 8.28 3.72
CA GLN A 24 -14.82 8.85 2.63
C GLN A 24 -13.76 9.82 3.13
N LYS A 25 -14.12 10.71 4.07
CA LYS A 25 -13.17 11.68 4.63
C LYS A 25 -12.04 11.01 5.41
N PHE A 26 -12.36 9.99 6.22
CA PHE A 26 -11.33 9.23 6.95
C PHE A 26 -10.38 8.49 5.99
N THR A 27 -10.90 7.92 4.90
CA THR A 27 -10.05 7.28 3.89
C THR A 27 -9.18 8.30 3.15
N ASP A 28 -9.74 9.46 2.78
CA ASP A 28 -8.97 10.53 2.10
C ASP A 28 -7.83 11.05 2.99
N ASP A 29 -8.09 11.31 4.27
CA ASP A 29 -7.06 11.78 5.19
C ASP A 29 -5.99 10.70 5.47
N THR A 30 -6.38 9.42 5.44
CA THR A 30 -5.46 8.28 5.60
C THR A 30 -4.55 8.13 4.39
N TYR A 31 -4.99 8.38 3.16
CA TYR A 31 -4.17 8.12 1.97
C TYR A 31 -3.61 9.37 1.29
N LYS A 32 -3.72 10.53 1.94
CA LYS A 32 -3.51 11.86 1.35
C LYS A 32 -2.18 12.07 0.62
N ALA A 33 -1.11 11.39 1.03
CA ALA A 33 0.21 11.51 0.41
C ALA A 33 0.65 10.24 -0.34
N MET A 34 -0.26 9.31 -0.61
CA MET A 34 0.01 8.08 -1.37
C MET A 34 -0.49 8.23 -2.81
N SER A 35 0.34 7.87 -3.77
CA SER A 35 -0.07 7.83 -5.19
C SER A 35 -0.67 6.47 -5.59
N ILE A 36 -0.40 5.41 -4.81
CA ILE A 36 -0.96 4.07 -4.98
C ILE A 36 -1.48 3.57 -3.62
N ILE A 37 -2.73 3.13 -3.62
CA ILE A 37 -3.41 2.54 -2.46
C ILE A 37 -3.75 1.09 -2.82
N PRO A 38 -2.96 0.08 -2.40
CA PRO A 38 -3.16 -1.32 -2.76
C PRO A 38 -4.61 -1.80 -2.60
N GLU A 39 -5.32 -1.39 -1.56
CA GLU A 39 -6.72 -1.74 -1.30
C GLU A 39 -7.70 -1.29 -2.39
N GLN A 40 -7.35 -0.28 -3.18
CA GLN A 40 -8.14 0.21 -4.32
C GLN A 40 -7.80 -0.51 -5.63
N HIS A 41 -6.77 -1.36 -5.64
CA HIS A 41 -6.26 -2.07 -6.81
C HIS A 41 -6.39 -3.58 -6.63
N LYS A 42 -7.24 -4.23 -7.45
CA LYS A 42 -7.43 -5.69 -7.39
C LYS A 42 -6.18 -6.50 -7.70
N ASP A 43 -5.20 -5.88 -8.34
CA ASP A 43 -3.99 -6.49 -8.84
C ASP A 43 -2.71 -6.04 -8.11
N ILE A 44 -2.84 -5.26 -7.03
CA ILE A 44 -1.74 -4.88 -6.15
C ILE A 44 -2.09 -5.43 -4.76
N PRO A 45 -1.61 -6.62 -4.39
CA PRO A 45 -1.97 -7.24 -3.12
C PRO A 45 -1.27 -6.52 -1.96
N LEU A 46 -1.93 -6.38 -0.81
CA LEU A 46 -1.30 -5.81 0.39
C LEU A 46 -0.72 -6.93 1.27
N TYR A 47 0.56 -6.81 1.66
CA TYR A 47 1.16 -7.73 2.62
C TYR A 47 0.43 -7.69 3.97
N LYS A 48 0.12 -8.86 4.52
CA LYS A 48 -0.69 -8.98 5.74
C LYS A 48 -0.01 -8.30 6.93
N GLY A 49 -0.75 -7.43 7.60
CA GLY A 49 -0.30 -6.74 8.81
C GLY A 49 0.25 -5.33 8.56
N LEU A 50 0.50 -4.96 7.29
CA LEU A 50 0.72 -3.57 6.92
C LEU A 50 -0.51 -2.74 7.25
N LYS A 51 -0.30 -1.65 7.97
CA LYS A 51 -1.33 -0.67 8.30
C LYS A 51 -1.01 0.65 7.62
N PRO A 52 -1.98 1.30 6.97
CA PRO A 52 -1.75 2.58 6.35
C PRO A 52 -1.51 3.66 7.40
N THR A 53 -0.59 4.57 7.08
CA THR A 53 -0.40 5.88 7.70
C THR A 53 -0.78 6.96 6.69
N ASN A 54 -0.57 8.24 6.96
CA ASN A 54 -0.84 9.30 5.98
C ASN A 54 0.05 9.28 4.71
N ARG A 55 1.17 8.53 4.72
CA ARG A 55 2.24 8.59 3.70
C ARG A 55 2.75 7.23 3.23
N ASN A 56 2.68 6.22 4.08
CA ASN A 56 3.25 4.90 3.84
C ASN A 56 2.41 3.82 4.55
N TYR A 57 2.85 2.57 4.47
CA TYR A 57 2.33 1.48 5.27
C TYR A 57 3.39 1.03 6.26
N VAL A 58 2.96 0.65 7.46
CA VAL A 58 3.87 0.21 8.53
C VAL A 58 3.44 -1.12 9.12
N ILE A 59 4.42 -1.94 9.51
CA ILE A 59 4.23 -3.15 10.32
C ILE A 59 5.32 -3.19 11.38
N ARG A 60 4.93 -3.46 12.63
CA ARG A 60 5.88 -3.53 13.76
C ARG A 60 6.87 -4.68 13.56
N GLY A 61 8.13 -4.44 13.87
CA GLY A 61 9.23 -5.38 13.74
C GLY A 61 9.90 -5.34 12.38
N ASN A 62 11.00 -6.09 12.28
CA ASN A 62 11.76 -6.26 11.06
C ASN A 62 11.12 -7.33 10.17
N HIS A 63 10.41 -6.89 9.12
CA HIS A 63 9.66 -7.72 8.18
C HIS A 63 9.98 -7.41 6.72
N TRP A 64 10.98 -6.58 6.44
CA TRP A 64 11.23 -6.10 5.07
C TRP A 64 11.55 -7.25 4.11
N LYS A 65 12.20 -8.32 4.59
CA LYS A 65 12.52 -9.52 3.78
C LYS A 65 11.27 -10.30 3.40
N GLU A 66 10.33 -10.43 4.33
CA GLU A 66 9.05 -11.10 4.11
C GLU A 66 8.18 -10.30 3.15
N VAL A 67 8.17 -8.97 3.30
CA VAL A 67 7.49 -8.04 2.39
C VAL A 67 8.09 -8.16 0.97
N TYR A 68 9.42 -8.17 0.86
CA TYR A 68 10.14 -8.35 -0.40
C TYR A 68 9.76 -9.66 -1.11
N ASN A 69 9.90 -10.77 -0.40
CA ASN A 69 9.59 -12.10 -0.92
C ASN A 69 8.10 -12.23 -1.31
N PHE A 70 7.21 -11.60 -0.55
CA PHE A 70 5.78 -11.59 -0.88
C PHE A 70 5.52 -10.93 -2.25
N TYR A 71 6.08 -9.74 -2.50
CA TYR A 71 5.86 -9.05 -3.78
C TYR A 71 6.51 -9.76 -4.95
N LEU A 72 7.73 -10.29 -4.75
CA LEU A 72 8.40 -11.13 -5.74
C LEU A 72 7.58 -12.35 -6.16
N GLN A 73 6.82 -12.95 -5.24
CA GLN A 73 6.01 -14.13 -5.54
C GLN A 73 4.61 -13.79 -6.08
N GLN A 74 3.97 -12.74 -5.57
CA GLN A 74 2.57 -12.44 -5.87
C GLN A 74 2.40 -11.63 -7.15
N LEU A 75 3.25 -10.62 -7.39
CA LEU A 75 3.08 -9.72 -8.52
C LEU A 75 3.19 -10.44 -9.87
N PRO A 76 4.15 -11.36 -10.10
CA PRO A 76 4.20 -12.14 -11.34
C PRO A 76 2.93 -12.97 -11.62
N ARG A 77 2.28 -13.49 -10.58
CA ARG A 77 1.02 -14.23 -10.71
C ARG A 77 -0.16 -13.35 -11.14
N LEU A 78 -0.01 -12.04 -10.97
CA LEU A 78 -0.98 -11.02 -11.35
C LEU A 78 -0.57 -10.28 -12.64
N ASN A 79 0.31 -10.90 -13.44
CA ASN A 79 0.85 -10.42 -14.71
C ASN A 79 1.72 -9.15 -14.63
N TRP A 80 2.25 -8.84 -13.45
CA TRP A 80 3.30 -7.83 -13.34
C TRP A 80 4.65 -8.42 -13.73
N LYS A 81 5.45 -7.64 -14.45
CA LYS A 81 6.80 -7.99 -14.85
C LYS A 81 7.77 -7.06 -14.14
N ILE A 82 8.83 -7.64 -13.58
CA ILE A 82 9.86 -6.84 -12.93
C ILE A 82 10.60 -6.00 -13.97
N ALA A 83 10.72 -4.70 -13.71
CA ALA A 83 11.43 -3.75 -14.55
C ALA A 83 12.76 -3.34 -13.91
N TYR A 84 12.82 -3.31 -12.58
CA TYR A 84 14.01 -3.04 -11.81
C TYR A 84 13.88 -3.62 -10.41
N GLU A 85 14.99 -4.04 -9.83
CA GLU A 85 15.06 -4.54 -8.47
C GLU A 85 16.43 -4.24 -7.89
N SER A 86 16.43 -3.82 -6.62
CA SER A 86 17.63 -3.69 -5.79
C SER A 86 17.24 -3.98 -4.35
N SER A 87 18.11 -4.68 -3.64
CA SER A 87 17.94 -5.02 -2.24
C SER A 87 19.31 -5.11 -1.58
N THR A 88 19.38 -4.79 -0.28
CA THR A 88 20.57 -5.03 0.52
C THR A 88 20.97 -6.50 0.53
N LEU A 89 20.02 -7.45 0.33
CA LEU A 89 20.34 -8.88 0.18
C LEU A 89 21.27 -9.18 -1.01
N ASN A 90 21.25 -8.32 -2.01
CA ASN A 90 21.95 -8.51 -3.27
C ASN A 90 23.21 -7.65 -3.37
N ASP A 91 23.57 -6.91 -2.32
CA ASP A 91 24.82 -6.16 -2.27
C ASP A 91 25.96 -7.00 -1.65
N ASN A 92 27.21 -6.59 -1.89
CA ASN A 92 28.39 -7.32 -1.40
C ASN A 92 28.67 -7.04 0.09
N ASP A 93 27.83 -6.27 0.77
CA ASP A 93 28.02 -5.79 2.14
C ASP A 93 26.99 -6.43 3.09
N THR A 94 27.18 -7.71 3.34
CA THR A 94 26.40 -8.49 4.32
C THR A 94 26.35 -7.89 5.74
N GLN A 95 27.24 -6.91 6.06
CA GLN A 95 27.15 -6.19 7.33
C GLN A 95 26.01 -5.18 7.37
N ASN A 96 25.35 -4.83 6.27
CA ASN A 96 24.25 -3.86 6.25
C ASN A 96 22.86 -4.52 6.18
N ASP A 97 22.80 -5.85 6.02
CA ASP A 97 21.57 -6.63 5.83
C ASP A 97 20.54 -6.50 6.97
N TRP A 98 21.00 -6.09 8.16
CA TRP A 98 20.16 -5.85 9.35
C TRP A 98 19.48 -4.47 9.34
N ALA A 99 20.01 -3.49 8.60
CA ALA A 99 19.38 -2.20 8.32
C ALA A 99 18.59 -2.21 6.99
N GLY A 100 18.37 -3.43 6.47
CA GLY A 100 18.07 -3.66 5.08
C GLY A 100 16.73 -3.12 4.57
N GLY A 101 16.65 -3.16 3.25
CA GLY A 101 15.51 -2.68 2.50
C GLY A 101 15.58 -3.16 1.05
N PHE A 102 14.55 -2.82 0.31
CA PHE A 102 14.50 -3.07 -1.11
C PHE A 102 13.77 -1.96 -1.84
N ILE A 103 14.06 -1.86 -3.13
CA ILE A 103 13.26 -1.14 -4.09
C ILE A 103 13.01 -2.07 -5.27
N SER A 104 11.75 -2.20 -5.67
CA SER A 104 11.36 -2.96 -6.85
C SER A 104 10.41 -2.12 -7.69
N ARG A 105 10.54 -2.23 -9.00
CA ARG A 105 9.67 -1.55 -9.97
C ARG A 105 9.07 -2.57 -10.91
N TRP A 106 7.78 -2.42 -11.17
CA TRP A 106 6.97 -3.41 -11.87
C TRP A 106 6.18 -2.76 -12.98
N ARG A 107 6.14 -3.42 -14.14
CA ARG A 107 5.33 -3.03 -15.30
C ARG A 107 4.20 -4.02 -15.50
N LYS A 108 3.05 -3.53 -15.92
CA LYS A 108 1.92 -4.37 -16.31
C LYS A 108 1.18 -3.76 -17.48
N GLU A 109 0.71 -4.60 -18.40
CA GLU A 109 -0.10 -4.14 -19.52
C GLU A 109 -1.40 -3.51 -19.02
N GLY A 110 -1.74 -2.33 -19.55
CA GLY A 110 -2.91 -1.56 -19.12
C GLY A 110 -2.72 -0.77 -17.82
N PHE A 111 -1.54 -0.83 -17.19
CA PHE A 111 -1.18 0.06 -16.09
C PHE A 111 -0.37 1.25 -16.61
N ASP A 112 -0.80 2.47 -16.29
CA ASP A 112 -0.12 3.70 -16.70
C ASP A 112 1.10 3.98 -15.80
N GLY A 113 2.30 3.64 -16.30
CA GLY A 113 3.58 3.82 -15.61
C GLY A 113 4.18 2.54 -15.02
N GLU A 114 5.02 2.70 -14.00
CA GLU A 114 5.56 1.60 -13.18
C GLU A 114 5.03 1.66 -11.75
N LEU A 115 4.68 0.51 -11.19
CA LEU A 115 4.49 0.38 -9.75
C LEU A 115 5.86 0.28 -9.08
N SER A 116 6.21 1.26 -8.26
CA SER A 116 7.38 1.23 -7.40
C SER A 116 6.97 0.79 -5.99
N ILE A 117 7.67 -0.20 -5.45
CA ILE A 117 7.53 -0.64 -4.05
C ILE A 117 8.88 -0.47 -3.40
N TRP A 118 8.93 0.35 -2.35
CA TRP A 118 10.09 0.53 -1.51
C TRP A 118 9.76 0.05 -0.11
N ALA A 119 10.68 -0.65 0.53
CA ALA A 119 10.57 -0.95 1.95
C ALA A 119 11.92 -0.84 2.65
N ASN A 120 11.89 -0.45 3.91
CA ASN A 120 13.04 -0.41 4.79
C ASN A 120 12.63 -0.73 6.23
N TYR A 121 13.57 -1.24 7.01
CA TYR A 121 13.38 -1.39 8.46
C TYR A 121 13.89 -0.15 9.19
N ASN A 122 12.97 0.55 9.86
CA ASN A 122 13.26 1.67 10.75
C ASN A 122 13.52 1.14 12.17
N GLN A 123 14.80 1.04 12.53
CA GLN A 123 15.23 0.55 13.84
C GLN A 123 14.86 1.47 15.00
N LEU A 124 14.76 2.77 14.75
CA LEU A 124 14.41 3.75 15.79
C LEU A 124 12.96 3.55 16.26
N GLU A 125 12.08 3.17 15.34
CA GLU A 125 10.66 2.97 15.60
C GLU A 125 10.27 1.48 15.71
N ASP A 126 11.22 0.55 15.58
CA ASP A 126 10.98 -0.91 15.57
C ASP A 126 9.85 -1.28 14.59
N GLN A 127 9.94 -0.79 13.35
CA GLN A 127 8.92 -1.04 12.33
C GLN A 127 9.50 -1.12 10.93
N THR A 128 8.87 -1.91 10.07
CA THR A 128 9.10 -1.91 8.63
C THR A 128 8.14 -0.94 7.97
N GLU A 129 8.67 -0.04 7.17
CA GLU A 129 7.91 0.94 6.40
C GLU A 129 7.90 0.52 4.93
N VAL A 130 6.75 0.67 4.27
CA VAL A 130 6.54 0.27 2.88
C VAL A 130 5.81 1.38 2.14
N VAL A 131 6.38 1.83 1.03
CA VAL A 131 5.81 2.87 0.16
C VAL A 131 5.46 2.26 -1.19
N PHE A 132 4.26 2.57 -1.66
CA PHE A 132 3.80 2.28 -3.02
C PHE A 132 3.72 3.59 -3.78
N ASP A 133 4.41 3.66 -4.92
CA ASP A 133 4.42 4.85 -5.76
C ASP A 133 4.21 4.49 -7.23
N ARG A 134 3.64 5.44 -7.98
CA ARG A 134 3.53 5.35 -9.44
C ARG A 134 4.65 6.17 -10.07
N ASN A 135 5.62 5.50 -10.68
CA ASN A 135 6.64 6.19 -11.46
C ASN A 135 6.13 6.41 -12.90
N GLN A 136 5.91 7.68 -13.26
CA GLN A 136 5.46 8.09 -14.60
C GLN A 136 6.60 8.23 -15.62
N ASN A 137 7.86 8.27 -15.17
CA ASN A 137 9.04 8.39 -16.04
C ASN A 137 9.94 7.15 -15.92
N PRO A 138 9.52 6.00 -16.46
CA PRO A 138 10.38 4.83 -16.51
C PRO A 138 11.59 5.10 -17.42
N PRO A 139 12.83 4.71 -17.03
CA PRO A 139 13.95 4.72 -17.97
C PRO A 139 13.60 3.83 -19.16
N ARG A 140 13.81 4.38 -20.37
CA ARG A 140 13.55 3.71 -21.65
C ARG A 140 14.48 2.53 -21.87
#